data_AF-A0AAE1KWF9-F1
#
_entry.id   AF-A0AAE1KWF9-F1
#
_cell.length_a   1.000
_cell.length_b   1.000
_cell.length_c   1.000
_cell.angle_alpha   90.00
_cell.angle_beta   90.00
_cell.angle_gamma   90.00
#
_symmetry.space_group_name_H-M   'P 1'
#
loop_
_entity.id
_entity.type
_entity.pdbx_description
1 polymer ?
#
loop_
_entity_poly.entity_id
_entity_poly.type
_entity_poly.pdbx_seq_one_letter_code
_entity_poly.pdbx_strand_id
1 'polypeptide(L)'
;MILLSKASLWSLGSLDTTGAKTDTHWQPQRGRDHGLPGYNRWQRKCGLQPFMTFDSMSQVMRKGDINVFKRMYKSVEDIDLYPAGLAERGQNSLLGPTFSCIVAQQFNDLRHGDRFWYKNNQQLDHPFSTRQLAAIRAVGLASILCEHTTISSLQRNPFLVPNPGSCSRNNMGPRPARWKRHKILHV
;
A
#
# COMPACT_ATOMS: atom_id res chain seq x y z
N MET A 1 4.33 17.92 18.17
CA MET A 1 3.91 18.53 16.89
C MET A 1 5.08 18.38 15.91
N ILE A 2 5.23 17.21 15.30
CA ILE A 2 6.35 16.90 14.40
C ILE A 2 5.84 17.07 12.97
N LEU A 3 6.16 18.21 12.36
CA LEU A 3 5.98 18.46 10.93
C LEU A 3 7.19 17.89 10.19
N LEU A 4 7.13 16.64 9.73
CA LEU A 4 8.09 16.15 8.73
C LEU A 4 7.69 16.74 7.36
N SER A 5 8.44 17.76 6.95
CA SER A 5 8.43 18.27 5.58
C SER A 5 9.18 17.29 4.69
N LYS A 6 8.51 16.71 3.68
CA LYS A 6 9.06 15.79 2.66
C LYS A 6 10.18 16.38 1.76
N ALA A 7 10.70 17.57 2.07
CA ALA A 7 11.50 18.37 1.13
C ALA A 7 13.00 18.01 1.04
N SER A 8 13.56 17.13 1.87
CA SER A 8 15.03 16.91 1.91
C SER A 8 15.56 15.76 1.06
N LEU A 9 14.72 15.03 0.30
CA LEU A 9 15.12 13.78 -0.35
C LEU A 9 15.79 13.92 -1.72
N TRP A 10 16.13 15.15 -2.14
CA TRP A 10 16.49 15.43 -3.54
C TRP A 10 17.72 16.32 -3.72
N SER A 11 18.56 16.46 -2.68
CA SER A 11 19.87 17.07 -2.81
C SER A 11 20.90 15.99 -3.11
N LEU A 12 21.54 16.10 -4.27
CA LEU A 12 22.82 15.53 -4.68
C LEU A 12 23.50 14.60 -3.66
N GLY A 13 23.48 13.30 -3.95
CA GLY A 13 24.51 12.32 -3.54
C GLY A 13 25.18 12.52 -2.18
N SER A 14 24.45 12.91 -1.13
CA SER A 14 25.01 12.99 0.21
C SER A 14 24.83 11.62 0.87
N LEU A 15 25.96 10.95 1.14
CA LEU A 15 26.04 9.86 2.10
C LEU A 15 25.27 10.29 3.36
N ASP A 16 24.28 9.49 3.76
CA ASP A 16 23.76 9.57 5.12
C ASP A 16 24.91 9.27 6.10
N THR A 17 24.88 9.84 7.31
CA THR A 17 25.94 9.70 8.33
C THR A 17 26.19 8.25 8.78
N THR A 18 25.40 7.31 8.25
CA THR A 18 25.45 5.87 8.46
C THR A 18 26.08 5.09 7.29
N GLY A 19 26.45 5.75 6.19
CA GLY A 19 26.96 5.07 4.99
C GLY A 19 25.92 4.25 4.22
N ALA A 20 24.63 4.35 4.59
CA ALA A 20 23.54 3.74 3.85
C ALA A 20 23.33 4.49 2.53
N LYS A 21 23.36 3.75 1.40
CA LYS A 21 22.90 4.28 0.11
C LYS A 21 21.44 4.72 0.31
N THR A 22 21.10 5.93 -0.11
CA THR A 22 19.70 6.37 -0.11
C THR A 22 18.94 5.51 -1.12
N ASP A 23 18.06 4.63 -0.62
CA ASP A 23 17.26 3.65 -1.38
C ASP A 23 16.29 4.27 -2.41
N THR A 24 16.35 5.57 -2.64
CA THR A 24 15.52 6.27 -3.61
C THR A 24 16.17 6.35 -5.00
N HIS A 25 17.49 6.20 -5.11
CA HIS A 25 18.21 6.34 -6.39
C HIS A 25 17.95 5.19 -7.38
N TRP A 26 17.84 3.95 -6.90
CA TRP A 26 17.71 2.77 -7.78
C TRP A 26 16.30 2.59 -8.38
N GLN A 27 15.30 3.31 -7.86
CA GLN A 27 13.90 3.15 -8.25
C GLN A 27 13.61 3.67 -9.68
N PRO A 28 14.02 4.90 -10.05
CA PRO A 28 13.97 5.34 -11.43
C PRO A 28 14.75 4.43 -12.39
N GLN A 29 15.96 3.99 -12.00
CA GLN A 29 16.78 3.13 -12.86
C GLN A 29 16.05 1.81 -13.19
N ARG A 30 15.50 1.11 -12.19
CA ARG A 30 14.72 -0.11 -12.47
C ARG A 30 13.45 0.16 -13.27
N GLY A 31 12.84 1.32 -13.09
CA GLY A 31 11.70 1.72 -13.91
C GLY A 31 12.09 1.79 -15.39
N ARG A 32 13.24 2.38 -15.69
CA ARG A 32 13.79 2.48 -17.06
C ARG A 32 14.23 1.12 -17.59
N ASP A 33 14.89 0.29 -16.78
CA ASP A 33 15.29 -1.06 -17.17
C ASP A 33 14.08 -1.93 -17.54
N HIS A 34 12.95 -1.76 -16.83
CA HIS A 34 11.68 -2.42 -17.16
C HIS A 34 10.85 -1.71 -18.23
N GLY A 35 11.36 -0.63 -18.84
CA GLY A 35 10.65 0.12 -19.87
C GLY A 35 9.33 0.74 -19.39
N LEU A 36 9.23 1.09 -18.09
CA LEU A 36 8.04 1.73 -17.56
C LEU A 36 7.81 3.08 -18.25
N PRO A 37 6.58 3.35 -18.71
CA PRO A 37 6.30 4.63 -19.32
C PRO A 37 6.28 5.76 -18.26
N GLY A 38 6.52 6.98 -18.74
CA GLY A 38 6.51 8.18 -17.91
C GLY A 38 5.19 8.44 -17.19
N TYR A 39 5.25 9.29 -16.18
CA TYR A 39 4.17 9.60 -15.24
C TYR A 39 2.87 10.02 -15.92
N ASN A 40 2.91 10.90 -16.92
CA ASN A 40 1.71 11.34 -17.65
C ASN A 40 1.01 10.21 -18.41
N ARG A 41 1.72 9.15 -18.79
CA ARG A 41 1.07 7.99 -19.42
C ARG A 41 0.20 7.22 -18.43
N TRP A 42 0.62 7.17 -17.16
CA TRP A 42 -0.16 6.58 -16.09
C TRP A 42 -1.34 7.45 -15.68
N GLN A 43 -1.21 8.79 -15.71
CA GLN A 43 -2.35 9.69 -15.56
C GLN A 43 -3.46 9.33 -16.55
N ARG A 44 -3.12 9.25 -17.85
CA ARG A 44 -4.05 8.86 -18.92
C ARG A 44 -4.65 7.48 -18.69
N LYS A 45 -3.82 6.48 -18.35
CA LYS A 45 -4.27 5.09 -18.07
C LYS A 45 -5.26 5.02 -16.90
N CYS A 46 -5.10 5.89 -15.90
CA CYS A 46 -5.98 6.00 -14.75
C CYS A 46 -7.19 6.91 -14.97
N GLY A 47 -7.42 7.41 -16.20
CA GLY A 47 -8.52 8.33 -16.51
C GLY A 47 -8.35 9.73 -15.89
N LEU A 48 -7.14 10.07 -15.48
CA LEU A 48 -6.77 11.36 -14.89
C LEU A 48 -6.24 12.31 -15.97
N GLN A 49 -6.31 13.62 -15.71
CA GLN A 49 -5.81 14.63 -16.63
C GLN A 49 -4.28 14.67 -16.62
N PRO A 50 -3.59 14.52 -17.77
CA PRO A 50 -2.14 14.65 -17.85
C PRO A 50 -1.71 16.10 -17.61
N PHE A 51 -0.53 16.29 -17.04
CA PHE A 51 0.02 17.60 -16.76
C PHE A 51 0.72 18.17 -17.98
N MET A 52 0.39 19.40 -18.39
CA MET A 52 1.04 20.05 -19.53
C MET A 52 2.27 20.86 -19.12
N THR A 53 2.30 21.31 -17.86
CA THR A 53 3.40 22.11 -17.30
C THR A 53 3.72 21.63 -15.89
N PHE A 54 4.96 21.84 -15.44
CA PHE A 54 5.34 21.48 -14.07
C PHE A 54 4.46 22.17 -13.02
N ASP A 55 4.04 23.42 -13.27
CA ASP A 55 3.19 24.16 -12.33
C ASP A 55 1.78 23.57 -12.20
N SER A 56 1.27 22.90 -13.24
CA SER A 56 -0.02 22.21 -13.17
C SER A 56 -0.04 21.03 -12.18
N MET A 57 1.14 20.48 -11.83
CA MET A 57 1.27 19.42 -10.82
C MET A 57 0.97 19.89 -9.39
N SER A 58 0.83 21.20 -9.17
CA SER A 58 0.46 21.78 -7.87
C SER A 58 -0.89 21.32 -7.34
N GLN A 59 -1.75 20.78 -8.22
CA GLN A 59 -3.01 20.13 -7.87
C GLN A 59 -2.81 18.91 -6.94
N VAL A 60 -1.68 18.20 -7.07
CA VAL A 60 -1.43 16.94 -6.35
C VAL A 60 -0.09 16.90 -5.60
N MET A 61 0.83 17.83 -5.82
CA MET A 61 2.18 17.84 -5.20
C MET A 61 2.52 19.14 -4.45
N ARG A 62 3.55 19.10 -3.58
CA ARG A 62 4.06 20.31 -2.91
C ARG A 62 4.89 21.13 -3.92
N LYS A 63 4.88 22.47 -3.80
CA LYS A 63 5.77 23.34 -4.60
C LYS A 63 7.25 22.94 -4.51
N GLY A 64 7.70 22.51 -3.32
CA GLY A 64 9.06 22.02 -3.11
C GLY A 64 9.42 20.83 -4.02
N ASP A 65 8.52 19.84 -4.10
CA ASP A 65 8.72 18.64 -4.93
C ASP A 65 8.68 18.99 -6.43
N ILE A 66 7.76 19.88 -6.82
CA ILE A 66 7.67 20.36 -8.22
C ILE A 66 8.97 21.05 -8.65
N ASN A 67 9.55 21.87 -7.78
CA ASN A 67 10.82 22.55 -8.06
C ASN A 67 11.98 21.56 -8.23
N VAL A 68 11.93 20.42 -7.55
CA VAL A 68 12.89 19.33 -7.78
C VAL A 68 12.72 18.76 -9.18
N PHE A 69 11.50 18.39 -9.57
CA PHE A 69 11.23 17.84 -10.90
C PHE A 69 11.63 18.80 -12.02
N LYS A 70 11.37 20.11 -11.86
CA LYS A 70 11.81 21.17 -12.79
C LYS A 70 13.32 21.20 -13.00
N ARG A 71 14.12 20.84 -11.99
CA ARG A 71 15.60 20.80 -12.10
C ARG A 71 16.12 19.51 -12.72
N MET A 72 15.38 18.41 -12.59
CA MET A 72 15.82 17.09 -13.03
C MET A 72 15.37 16.71 -14.43
N TYR A 73 14.19 17.17 -14.84
CA TYR A 73 13.56 16.78 -16.11
C TYR A 73 13.37 18.00 -17.01
N LYS A 74 13.56 17.79 -18.32
CA LYS A 74 13.33 18.84 -19.34
C LYS A 74 11.85 19.04 -19.61
N SER A 75 11.07 17.97 -19.58
CA SER A 75 9.63 17.96 -19.82
C SER A 75 8.88 17.19 -18.73
N VAL A 76 7.60 17.53 -18.55
CA VAL A 76 6.68 16.78 -17.68
C VAL A 76 6.38 15.37 -18.19
N GLU A 77 6.52 15.14 -19.50
CA GLU A 77 6.33 13.79 -20.09
C GLU A 77 7.49 12.83 -19.76
N ASP A 78 8.67 13.37 -19.42
CA ASP A 78 9.87 12.58 -19.13
C ASP A 78 9.95 12.11 -17.66
N ILE A 79 9.04 12.58 -16.80
CA ILE A 79 9.08 12.29 -15.37
C ILE A 79 8.85 10.79 -15.14
N ASP A 80 9.79 10.13 -14.46
CA ASP A 80 9.64 8.73 -14.07
C ASP A 80 8.45 8.54 -13.12
N LEU A 81 7.66 7.48 -13.33
CA LEU A 81 6.45 7.20 -12.54
C LEU A 81 6.72 7.14 -11.03
N TYR A 82 7.72 6.36 -10.63
CA TYR A 82 7.94 6.03 -9.22
C TYR A 82 8.17 7.27 -8.33
N PRO A 83 9.13 8.17 -8.66
CA PRO A 83 9.35 9.36 -7.86
C PRO A 83 8.16 10.32 -7.89
N ALA A 84 7.45 10.44 -9.02
CA ALA A 84 6.24 11.25 -9.10
C ALA A 84 5.11 10.73 -8.21
N GLY A 85 4.83 9.43 -8.25
CA GLY A 85 3.78 8.82 -7.44
C GLY A 85 4.02 8.93 -5.93
N LEU A 86 5.29 8.94 -5.48
CA LEU A 86 5.63 9.19 -4.07
C LEU A 86 5.47 10.66 -3.63
N ALA A 87 5.65 11.58 -4.58
CA ALA A 87 5.53 13.02 -4.36
C ALA A 87 4.07 13.48 -4.33
N GLU A 88 3.14 12.71 -4.91
CA GLU A 88 1.71 12.98 -4.81
C GLU A 88 1.21 12.95 -3.35
N ARG A 89 0.18 13.75 -3.09
CA ARG A 89 -0.57 13.76 -1.84
C ARG A 89 -1.91 13.04 -2.03
N GLY A 90 -2.22 12.11 -1.12
CA GLY A 90 -3.54 11.50 -1.02
C GLY A 90 -4.52 12.38 -0.24
N GLN A 91 -5.79 12.32 -0.60
CA GLN A 91 -6.89 12.81 0.26
C GLN A 91 -7.29 11.67 1.20
N ASN A 92 -7.00 11.82 2.49
CA ASN A 92 -7.26 10.78 3.51
C ASN A 92 -6.62 9.41 3.19
N SER A 93 -5.55 9.41 2.41
CA SER A 93 -4.79 8.22 2.01
C SER A 93 -3.30 8.52 2.08
N LEU A 94 -2.50 7.48 2.32
CA LEU A 94 -1.04 7.55 2.23
C LEU A 94 -0.58 7.69 0.77
N LEU A 95 -1.35 7.13 -0.17
CA LEU A 95 -1.06 7.12 -1.60
C LEU A 95 -1.74 8.29 -2.30
N GLY A 96 -1.03 8.89 -3.26
CA GLY A 96 -1.62 9.83 -4.20
C GLY A 96 -2.61 9.18 -5.18
N PRO A 97 -3.33 9.97 -5.99
CA PRO A 97 -4.32 9.47 -6.94
C PRO A 97 -3.75 8.42 -7.93
N THR A 98 -2.53 8.61 -8.43
CA THR A 98 -1.94 7.70 -9.43
C THR A 98 -1.61 6.35 -8.81
N PHE A 99 -0.89 6.35 -7.69
CA PHE A 99 -0.58 5.10 -7.00
C PHE A 99 -1.82 4.44 -6.40
N SER A 100 -2.82 5.21 -5.96
CA SER A 100 -4.10 4.65 -5.53
C SER A 100 -4.77 3.89 -6.67
N CYS A 101 -4.82 4.47 -7.88
CA CYS A 101 -5.35 3.79 -9.07
C CYS A 101 -4.58 2.49 -9.38
N ILE A 102 -3.25 2.56 -9.48
CA ILE A 102 -2.41 1.40 -9.85
C ILE A 102 -2.55 0.27 -8.83
N VAL A 103 -2.44 0.61 -7.54
CA VAL A 103 -2.53 -0.36 -6.44
C VAL A 103 -3.96 -0.93 -6.35
N ALA A 104 -4.99 -0.11 -6.49
CA ALA A 104 -6.38 -0.57 -6.47
C ALA A 104 -6.66 -1.55 -7.62
N GLN A 105 -6.21 -1.23 -8.83
CA GLN A 105 -6.35 -2.11 -9.98
C GLN A 105 -5.63 -3.44 -9.74
N GLN A 106 -4.39 -3.40 -9.27
CA GLN A 106 -3.62 -4.63 -9.00
C GLN A 106 -4.30 -5.52 -7.95
N PHE A 107 -4.78 -4.94 -6.84
CA PHE A 107 -5.51 -5.70 -5.81
C PHE A 107 -6.87 -6.20 -6.31
N ASN A 108 -7.55 -5.43 -7.16
CA ASN A 108 -8.79 -5.85 -7.79
C ASN A 108 -8.57 -7.08 -8.68
N ASP A 109 -7.54 -7.05 -9.51
CA ASP A 109 -7.24 -8.12 -10.46
C ASP A 109 -6.75 -9.37 -9.73
N LEU A 110 -5.93 -9.22 -8.68
CA LEU A 110 -5.54 -10.34 -7.81
C LEU A 110 -6.76 -10.98 -7.14
N ARG A 111 -7.69 -10.17 -6.63
CA ARG A 111 -8.90 -10.68 -5.97
C ARG A 111 -9.83 -11.43 -6.93
N HIS A 112 -10.07 -10.91 -8.13
CA HIS A 112 -11.02 -11.50 -9.08
C HIS A 112 -10.40 -12.59 -9.94
N GLY A 113 -9.07 -12.54 -10.17
CA GLY A 113 -8.32 -13.56 -10.88
C GLY A 113 -7.95 -14.77 -10.01
N ASP A 114 -8.01 -14.65 -8.68
CA ASP A 114 -7.75 -15.77 -7.79
C ASP A 114 -8.98 -16.67 -7.64
N ARG A 115 -8.90 -17.82 -8.29
CA ARG A 115 -9.86 -18.91 -8.17
C ARG A 115 -10.14 -19.27 -6.70
N PHE A 116 -9.11 -19.28 -5.87
CA PHE A 116 -9.15 -19.68 -4.46
C PHE A 116 -9.39 -18.50 -3.51
N TRP A 117 -9.77 -17.34 -4.04
CA TRP A 117 -10.11 -16.19 -3.22
C TRP A 117 -11.14 -16.59 -2.15
N TYR A 118 -10.83 -16.37 -0.87
CA TYR A 118 -11.59 -16.97 0.23
C TYR A 118 -13.08 -16.59 0.28
N LYS A 119 -13.50 -15.50 -0.39
CA LYS A 119 -14.93 -15.10 -0.49
C LYS A 119 -15.61 -15.54 -1.79
N ASN A 120 -14.90 -16.23 -2.68
CA ASN A 120 -15.46 -16.63 -3.96
C ASN A 120 -16.64 -17.57 -3.72
N ASN A 121 -17.83 -17.17 -4.19
CA ASN A 121 -19.06 -17.94 -4.09
C ASN A 121 -19.57 -18.41 -5.46
N GLN A 122 -18.80 -18.18 -6.53
CA GLN A 122 -19.22 -18.48 -7.91
C GLN A 122 -18.79 -19.88 -8.39
N GLN A 123 -18.02 -20.63 -7.60
CA GLN A 123 -17.60 -21.99 -7.94
C GLN A 123 -18.43 -23.05 -7.23
N LEU A 124 -18.64 -24.16 -7.95
CA LEU A 124 -19.34 -25.37 -7.48
C LEU A 124 -18.75 -25.90 -6.16
N ASP A 125 -17.45 -25.70 -5.94
CA ASP A 125 -16.75 -25.99 -4.70
C ASP A 125 -16.48 -24.69 -3.93
N HIS A 126 -17.48 -24.17 -3.22
CA HIS A 126 -17.28 -23.04 -2.32
C HIS A 126 -16.09 -23.33 -1.37
N PRO A 127 -15.08 -22.44 -1.29
CA PRO A 127 -13.87 -22.74 -0.52
C PRO A 127 -14.16 -22.85 0.99
N PHE A 128 -15.20 -22.14 1.45
CA PHE A 128 -15.59 -22.06 2.84
C PHE A 128 -17.10 -21.95 2.98
N SER A 129 -17.66 -22.67 3.95
CA SER A 129 -19.04 -22.48 4.43
C SER A 129 -19.24 -21.09 5.05
N THR A 130 -20.50 -20.66 5.20
CA THR A 130 -20.83 -19.38 5.85
C THR A 130 -20.26 -19.27 7.27
N ARG A 131 -20.28 -20.38 8.04
CA ARG A 131 -19.66 -20.45 9.38
C ARG A 131 -18.14 -20.28 9.30
N GLN A 132 -17.52 -20.85 8.28
CA GLN A 132 -16.10 -20.67 7.99
C GLN A 132 -15.74 -19.23 7.67
N LEU A 133 -16.52 -18.58 6.81
CA LEU A 133 -16.31 -17.18 6.46
C LEU A 133 -16.48 -16.25 7.66
N ALA A 134 -17.46 -16.51 8.54
CA ALA A 134 -17.67 -15.71 9.75
C ALA A 134 -16.44 -15.81 10.69
N ALA A 135 -15.89 -17.00 10.87
CA ALA A 135 -14.69 -17.19 11.69
C ALA A 135 -13.46 -16.50 11.08
N ILE A 136 -13.24 -16.62 9.77
CA ILE A 136 -12.12 -15.97 9.07
C ILE A 136 -12.20 -14.44 9.19
N ARG A 137 -13.40 -13.86 9.04
CA ARG A 137 -13.62 -12.40 9.13
C ARG A 137 -13.42 -11.83 10.53
N ALA A 138 -13.51 -12.66 11.57
CA ALA A 138 -13.30 -12.24 12.95
C ALA A 138 -11.80 -12.13 13.32
N VAL A 139 -10.90 -12.70 12.51
CA VAL A 139 -9.46 -12.67 12.76
C VAL A 139 -8.89 -11.27 12.47
N GLY A 140 -8.09 -10.74 13.40
CA GLY A 140 -7.34 -9.50 13.22
C GLY A 140 -5.84 -9.71 13.38
N LEU A 141 -5.01 -8.82 12.80
CA LEU A 141 -3.56 -8.91 12.95
C LEU A 141 -3.12 -8.83 14.43
N ALA A 142 -3.80 -8.02 15.23
CA ALA A 142 -3.52 -7.92 16.66
C ALA A 142 -3.72 -9.25 17.41
N SER A 143 -4.80 -9.99 17.12
CA SER A 143 -5.05 -11.28 17.78
C SER A 143 -3.99 -12.31 17.41
N ILE A 144 -3.54 -12.33 16.14
CA ILE A 144 -2.46 -13.20 15.67
C ILE A 144 -1.16 -12.90 16.43
N LEU A 145 -0.78 -11.62 16.53
CA LEU A 145 0.43 -11.21 17.21
C LEU A 145 0.37 -11.56 18.71
N CYS A 146 -0.75 -11.36 19.39
CA CYS A 146 -0.87 -11.68 20.81
C CYS A 146 -0.92 -13.18 21.13
N GLU A 147 -1.32 -14.02 20.17
CA GLU A 147 -1.32 -15.48 20.34
C GLU A 147 0.05 -16.10 20.07
N HIS A 148 0.83 -15.51 19.17
CA HIS A 148 2.09 -16.08 18.68
C HIS A 148 3.36 -15.34 19.12
N THR A 149 3.24 -14.29 19.95
CA THR A 149 4.38 -13.54 20.47
C THR A 149 4.24 -13.28 21.97
N THR A 150 5.30 -12.76 22.60
CA THR A 150 5.33 -12.36 24.02
C THR A 150 4.84 -10.92 24.26
N ILE A 151 4.27 -10.26 23.24
CA ILE A 151 3.81 -8.87 23.34
C ILE A 151 2.68 -8.75 24.39
N SER A 152 2.92 -7.92 25.40
CA SER A 152 2.02 -7.67 26.52
C SER A 152 1.06 -6.50 26.31
N SER A 153 1.26 -5.66 25.28
CA SER A 153 0.40 -4.54 24.96
C SER A 153 0.38 -4.18 23.46
N LEU A 154 -0.81 -4.01 22.87
CA LEU A 154 -1.03 -3.81 21.44
C LEU A 154 -2.44 -3.26 21.21
N GLN A 155 -2.52 -2.25 20.34
CA GLN A 155 -3.78 -1.66 19.91
C GLN A 155 -4.59 -2.63 19.02
N ARG A 156 -5.92 -2.46 19.01
CA ARG A 156 -6.84 -3.33 18.25
C ARG A 156 -6.56 -3.34 16.73
N ASN A 157 -6.24 -2.19 16.17
CA ASN A 157 -5.87 -2.05 14.76
C ASN A 157 -4.40 -1.63 14.63
N PRO A 158 -3.47 -2.56 14.35
CA PRO A 158 -2.04 -2.26 14.25
C PRO A 158 -1.65 -1.31 13.11
N PHE A 159 -2.55 -1.03 12.15
CA PHE A 159 -2.27 -0.15 11.03
C PHE A 159 -2.47 1.35 11.34
N LEU A 160 -3.08 1.69 12.47
CA LEU A 160 -3.25 3.07 12.90
C LEU A 160 -2.03 3.56 13.68
N VAL A 161 -1.90 4.88 13.80
CA VAL A 161 -0.87 5.49 14.66
C VAL A 161 -1.07 4.99 16.10
N PRO A 162 -0.01 4.52 16.80
CA PRO A 162 -0.13 4.00 18.16
C PRO A 162 -0.84 4.98 19.10
N ASN A 163 -1.88 4.52 19.75
CA ASN A 163 -2.51 5.18 20.89
C ASN A 163 -2.28 4.33 22.14
N PRO A 164 -1.88 4.89 23.30
CA PRO A 164 -1.77 4.15 24.55
C PRO A 164 -3.06 3.38 24.85
N GLY A 165 -3.00 2.06 24.72
CA GLY A 165 -4.04 1.11 25.07
C GLY A 165 -3.39 -0.24 25.39
N SER A 166 -3.85 -0.90 26.45
CA SER A 166 -3.33 -2.19 26.89
C SER A 166 -3.78 -3.33 25.98
N CYS A 167 -2.92 -4.33 25.73
CA CYS A 167 -3.40 -5.64 25.26
C CYS A 167 -4.28 -6.17 26.38
N SER A 168 -5.59 -6.21 26.16
CA SER A 168 -6.41 -7.16 26.88
C SER A 168 -6.73 -8.29 25.92
N ARG A 169 -6.38 -9.53 26.29
CA ARG A 169 -6.83 -10.73 25.55
C ARG A 169 -8.35 -10.78 25.40
N ASN A 170 -9.08 -10.08 26.28
CA ASN A 170 -10.54 -10.00 26.27
C ASN A 170 -11.07 -9.00 25.21
N ASN A 171 -10.21 -8.13 24.65
CA ASN A 171 -10.59 -7.08 23.68
C ASN A 171 -10.19 -7.43 22.24
N MET A 172 -9.58 -8.60 22.04
CA MET A 172 -9.19 -9.10 20.72
C MET A 172 -10.15 -10.22 20.38
N GLY A 173 -10.75 -10.16 19.19
CA GLY A 173 -11.88 -10.98 18.78
C GLY A 173 -11.71 -12.50 19.00
N PRO A 174 -12.78 -13.28 18.80
CA PRO A 174 -12.79 -14.70 19.12
C PRO A 174 -11.66 -15.45 18.40
N ARG A 175 -11.03 -16.40 19.10
CA ARG A 175 -10.05 -17.28 18.47
C ARG A 175 -10.69 -18.01 17.29
N PRO A 176 -10.00 -18.15 16.15
CA PRO A 176 -10.52 -18.95 15.05
C PRO A 176 -10.74 -20.39 15.54
N ALA A 177 -12.00 -20.82 15.55
CA ALA A 177 -12.36 -22.17 15.95
C ALA A 177 -11.74 -23.19 14.98
N ARG A 178 -11.11 -24.25 15.50
CA ARG A 178 -10.59 -25.35 14.67
C ARG A 178 -11.73 -25.99 13.88
N TRP A 179 -11.51 -26.19 12.59
CA TRP A 179 -12.44 -26.89 11.71
C TRP A 179 -12.54 -28.36 12.14
N LYS A 180 -13.67 -28.75 12.72
CA LYS A 180 -13.98 -30.16 12.96
C LYS A 180 -14.42 -30.79 11.64
N ARG A 181 -13.63 -31.72 11.11
CA ARG A 181 -14.12 -32.64 10.07
C ARG A 181 -15.17 -33.53 10.72
N HIS A 182 -16.38 -33.58 10.16
CA HIS A 182 -17.28 -34.68 10.48
C HIS A 182 -16.62 -35.95 9.93
N LYS A 183 -16.56 -37.02 10.72
CA LYS A 183 -16.12 -38.32 10.23
C LYS A 183 -17.02 -38.67 9.04
N ILE A 184 -16.44 -38.79 7.86
CA ILE A 184 -17.12 -39.43 6.74
C ILE A 184 -17.30 -40.88 7.19
N LEU A 185 -18.54 -41.27 7.46
CA LEU A 185 -18.87 -42.68 7.62
C LEU A 185 -18.62 -43.31 6.26
N HIS A 186 -17.50 -44.01 6.12
CA HIS A 186 -17.32 -44.96 5.03
C HIS A 186 -18.41 -46.03 5.22
N VAL A 187 -19.35 -46.08 4.28
CA VAL A 187 -20.24 -47.22 4.06
C VAL A 187 -19.44 -48.30 3.36
#